data_AF-A0A3P2AM06-F1
#
_entry.id   AF-A0A3P2AM06-F1
#
_cell.length_a   1.000
_cell.length_b   1.000
_cell.length_c   1.000
_cell.angle_alpha   90.00
_cell.angle_beta   90.00
_cell.angle_gamma   90.00
#
_symmetry.space_group_name_H-M   'P 1'
#
loop_
_entity.id
_entity.type
_entity.pdbx_description
1 polymer ?
#
loop_
_entity_poly.entity_id
_entity_poly.type
_entity_poly.pdbx_seq_one_letter_code
_entity_poly.pdbx_strand_id
1 'polypeptide(L)'
;MKVMAFRYNRYHSTISLVILLGIFWIFGFLFWSWLINNYLGFHLDSYEGIAPFWRERIGWALVAAIVPPLIWMIVAVFPAKKIWLFWMEGQGRIEISRQDAVLYYGNRQIRFDQYTKISYQKVDFNIRASANGTHPIVYRYRIEQDGESYFFTESLRELYQKISFSVRIQEIRAESSLYQALMAIPFITMNYETTPLVQPSEELLWIGEVAITTGETKPDIFDGSPYYVDYQNPERVEGVPLTCCYVRERSNPEHVVGEIGWADDPEHIREMTEELLRHLPIIDGVALDEVIEIGPDY
;
A
#
# COMPACT_ATOMS: atom_id res chain seq x y z
N MET A 1 24.59 29.68 7.06
CA MET A 1 24.01 28.45 7.61
C MET A 1 22.51 28.53 7.44
N LYS A 2 21.91 27.62 6.67
CA LYS A 2 20.47 27.56 6.42
C LYS A 2 19.92 26.38 7.21
N VAL A 3 18.89 26.61 8.03
CA VAL A 3 18.24 25.52 8.78
C VAL A 3 16.87 25.27 8.19
N MET A 4 16.56 24.01 7.89
CA MET A 4 15.25 23.61 7.36
C MET A 4 14.68 22.51 8.24
N ALA A 5 13.44 22.67 8.69
CA ALA A 5 12.70 21.61 9.36
C ALA A 5 12.00 20.73 8.33
N PHE A 6 11.92 19.43 8.59
CA PHE A 6 11.20 18.49 7.76
C PHE A 6 10.40 17.47 8.58
N ARG A 7 9.39 16.90 7.96
CA ARG A 7 8.54 15.84 8.51
C ARG A 7 8.80 14.55 7.75
N TYR A 8 8.84 13.43 8.46
CA TYR A 8 9.07 12.11 7.89
C TYR A 8 8.20 11.06 8.58
N ASN A 9 7.95 9.94 7.93
CA ASN A 9 7.28 8.80 8.55
C ASN A 9 8.31 7.91 9.29
N ARG A 10 8.09 7.68 10.58
CA ARG A 10 8.93 6.86 11.47
C ARG A 10 8.82 5.36 11.19
N TYR A 11 7.63 4.92 10.81
CA TYR A 11 7.35 3.51 10.53
C TYR A 11 6.77 3.38 9.13
N HIS A 12 6.96 2.22 8.52
CA HIS A 12 6.40 1.87 7.21
C HIS A 12 5.15 0.99 7.33
N SER A 13 4.95 0.34 8.48
CA SER A 13 3.97 -0.73 8.62
C SER A 13 2.53 -0.24 8.82
N THR A 14 1.64 -0.72 7.95
CA THR A 14 0.19 -0.58 8.03
C THR A 14 -0.44 -1.45 9.14
N ILE A 15 0.32 -2.40 9.72
CA ILE A 15 -0.15 -3.27 10.81
C ILE A 15 -0.66 -2.43 11.99
N SER A 16 0.01 -1.32 12.29
CA SER A 16 -0.40 -0.38 13.34
C SER A 16 -1.78 0.24 13.08
N LEU A 17 -2.14 0.48 11.82
CA LEU A 17 -3.48 0.96 11.44
C LEU A 17 -4.53 -0.15 11.63
N VAL A 18 -4.22 -1.39 11.22
CA VAL A 18 -5.12 -2.55 11.36
C VAL A 18 -5.41 -2.83 12.83
N ILE A 19 -4.39 -2.85 13.68
CA ILE A 19 -4.56 -3.02 15.13
C ILE A 19 -5.45 -1.92 15.69
N LEU A 20 -5.21 -0.67 15.29
CA LEU A 20 -5.97 0.47 15.79
C LEU A 20 -7.44 0.41 15.34
N LEU A 21 -7.71 0.03 14.09
CA LEU A 21 -9.08 -0.24 13.59
C LEU A 21 -9.77 -1.31 14.43
N GLY A 22 -9.09 -2.43 14.71
CA GLY A 22 -9.62 -3.50 15.56
C GLY A 22 -9.99 -2.99 16.97
N ILE A 23 -9.13 -2.18 17.58
CA ILE A 23 -9.41 -1.56 18.90
C ILE A 23 -10.67 -0.69 18.84
N PHE A 24 -10.79 0.17 17.80
CA PHE A 24 -11.95 1.02 17.64
C PHE A 24 -13.24 0.22 17.43
N TRP A 25 -13.19 -0.87 16.66
CA TRP A 25 -14.34 -1.75 16.45
C TRP A 25 -14.78 -2.46 17.73
N ILE A 26 -13.84 -3.03 18.49
CA ILE A 26 -14.12 -3.66 19.78
C ILE A 26 -14.77 -2.64 20.72
N PHE A 27 -14.20 -1.43 20.82
CA PHE A 27 -14.74 -0.39 21.67
C PHE A 27 -16.19 -0.02 21.29
N GLY A 28 -16.47 0.16 20.00
CA GLY A 28 -17.83 0.47 19.54
C GLY A 28 -18.82 -0.67 19.78
N PHE A 29 -18.39 -1.92 19.59
CA PHE A 29 -19.22 -3.08 19.86
C PHE A 29 -19.57 -3.17 21.36
N LEU A 30 -18.57 -3.02 22.24
CA LEU A 30 -18.77 -3.03 23.69
C LEU A 30 -19.65 -1.87 24.15
N PHE A 31 -19.43 -0.67 23.62
CA PHE A 31 -20.24 0.51 23.92
C PHE A 31 -21.70 0.32 23.48
N TRP A 32 -21.93 -0.21 22.28
CA TRP A 32 -23.28 -0.49 21.78
C TRP A 32 -23.97 -1.58 22.60
N SER A 33 -23.25 -2.66 22.92
CA SER A 33 -23.74 -3.76 23.75
C SER A 33 -24.15 -3.26 25.14
N TRP A 34 -23.34 -2.39 25.75
CA TRP A 34 -23.68 -1.72 27.00
C TRP A 34 -24.93 -0.85 26.85
N LEU A 35 -25.05 -0.09 25.74
CA LEU A 35 -26.17 0.80 25.50
C LEU A 35 -27.50 0.04 25.30
N ILE A 36 -27.49 -1.04 24.51
CA ILE A 36 -28.69 -1.87 24.30
C ILE A 36 -29.14 -2.54 25.61
N ASN A 37 -28.18 -3.01 26.42
CA ASN A 37 -28.46 -3.72 27.68
C ASN A 37 -29.05 -2.80 28.76
N ASN A 38 -28.53 -1.57 28.86
CA ASN A 38 -28.89 -0.67 29.97
C ASN A 38 -30.00 0.33 29.61
N TYR A 39 -30.15 0.70 28.33
CA TYR A 39 -31.02 1.82 27.93
C TYR A 39 -32.10 1.43 26.93
N LEU A 40 -31.87 0.42 26.08
CA LEU A 40 -32.86 0.01 25.07
C LEU A 40 -33.70 -1.19 25.53
N GLY A 41 -33.52 -1.70 26.74
CA GLY A 41 -34.36 -2.78 27.29
C GLY A 41 -34.13 -4.14 26.63
N PHE A 42 -32.94 -4.34 26.04
CA PHE A 42 -32.41 -5.65 25.66
C PHE A 42 -31.59 -6.19 26.83
N HIS A 43 -32.23 -6.50 27.94
CA HIS A 43 -31.61 -7.14 29.10
C HIS A 43 -31.09 -8.54 28.75
N LEU A 44 -29.93 -8.60 28.10
CA LEU A 44 -29.28 -9.82 27.56
C LEU A 44 -29.05 -10.89 28.64
N ASP A 45 -29.10 -10.51 29.90
CA ASP A 45 -28.82 -11.34 31.07
C ASP A 45 -30.07 -12.04 31.66
N SER A 46 -31.28 -11.87 31.11
CA SER A 46 -32.52 -12.48 31.65
C SER A 46 -33.38 -13.20 30.60
N TYR A 47 -34.07 -14.26 31.01
CA TYR A 47 -34.92 -15.09 30.13
C TYR A 47 -36.16 -14.34 29.58
N GLU A 48 -36.56 -13.25 30.24
CA GLU A 48 -37.56 -12.29 29.78
C GLU A 48 -36.94 -11.03 29.13
N GLY A 49 -35.66 -11.12 28.76
CA GLY A 49 -34.73 -10.01 28.56
C GLY A 49 -34.96 -9.06 27.41
N ILE A 50 -36.13 -9.08 26.78
CA ILE A 50 -36.49 -8.16 25.72
C ILE A 50 -37.78 -7.47 26.15
N ALA A 51 -37.74 -6.13 26.25
CA ALA A 51 -38.91 -5.34 26.60
C ALA A 51 -40.11 -5.64 25.66
N PRO A 52 -41.36 -5.58 26.14
CA PRO A 52 -42.55 -5.92 25.34
C PRO A 52 -42.62 -5.21 23.99
N PHE A 53 -42.22 -3.93 23.96
CA PHE A 53 -42.10 -3.13 22.74
C PHE A 53 -41.30 -3.81 21.63
N TRP A 54 -40.17 -4.44 21.97
CA TRP A 54 -39.29 -5.11 21.02
C TRP A 54 -39.78 -6.52 20.67
N ARG A 55 -40.47 -7.21 21.60
CA ARG A 55 -41.05 -8.54 21.34
C ARG A 55 -42.09 -8.49 20.22
N GLU A 56 -42.91 -7.44 20.21
CA GLU A 56 -43.91 -7.20 19.16
C GLU A 56 -43.29 -6.75 17.83
N ARG A 57 -42.01 -6.37 17.83
CA ARG A 57 -41.30 -5.76 16.70
C ARG A 57 -39.93 -6.39 16.50
N ILE A 58 -39.86 -7.72 16.54
CA ILE A 58 -38.58 -8.46 16.56
C ILE A 58 -37.67 -8.11 15.37
N GLY A 59 -38.23 -7.84 14.19
CA GLY A 59 -37.46 -7.40 13.03
C GLY A 59 -36.73 -6.07 13.26
N TRP A 60 -37.41 -5.09 13.88
CA TRP A 60 -36.79 -3.81 14.24
C TRP A 60 -35.78 -3.97 15.39
N ALA A 61 -36.02 -4.93 16.28
CA ALA A 61 -35.10 -5.26 17.36
C ALA A 61 -33.75 -5.77 16.81
N LEU A 62 -33.80 -6.64 15.79
CA LEU A 62 -32.61 -7.12 15.08
C LEU A 62 -31.89 -5.99 14.34
N VAL A 63 -32.64 -5.12 13.66
CA VAL A 63 -32.07 -3.94 12.98
C VAL A 63 -31.33 -3.05 13.98
N ALA A 64 -31.95 -2.76 15.13
CA ALA A 64 -31.32 -1.95 16.19
C ALA A 64 -30.08 -2.62 16.79
N ALA A 65 -30.05 -3.94 16.90
CA ALA A 65 -28.89 -4.67 17.42
C ALA A 65 -27.71 -4.70 16.43
N ILE A 66 -27.98 -4.85 15.13
CA ILE A 66 -26.96 -5.18 14.11
C ILE A 66 -26.48 -3.96 13.33
N VAL A 67 -27.39 -3.06 12.93
CA VAL A 67 -27.04 -1.96 12.02
C VAL A 67 -26.09 -0.93 12.66
N PRO A 68 -26.28 -0.49 13.92
CA PRO A 68 -25.39 0.51 14.51
C PRO A 68 -23.93 0.05 14.66
N PRO A 69 -23.61 -1.20 15.08
CA PRO A 69 -22.24 -1.73 15.02
C PRO A 69 -21.65 -1.72 13.60
N LEU A 70 -22.43 -2.07 12.58
CA LEU A 70 -21.97 -2.04 11.19
C LEU A 70 -21.66 -0.61 10.72
N ILE A 71 -22.52 0.35 11.06
CA ILE A 71 -22.25 1.78 10.78
C ILE A 71 -20.97 2.22 11.50
N TRP A 72 -20.78 1.81 12.76
CA TRP A 72 -19.58 2.13 13.52
C TRP A 72 -18.32 1.57 12.86
N MET A 73 -18.35 0.36 12.29
CA MET A 73 -17.19 -0.21 11.60
C MET A 73 -16.67 0.70 10.49
N ILE A 74 -17.57 1.35 9.74
CA ILE A 74 -17.24 2.30 8.67
C ILE A 74 -16.76 3.63 9.26
N VAL A 75 -17.49 4.19 10.23
CA VAL A 75 -17.19 5.50 10.81
C VAL A 75 -15.86 5.50 11.58
N ALA A 76 -15.53 4.38 12.23
CA ALA A 76 -14.29 4.18 13.00
C ALA A 76 -13.02 4.33 12.16
N VAL A 77 -13.10 4.15 10.83
CA VAL A 77 -11.95 4.30 9.93
C VAL A 77 -11.37 5.71 9.98
N PHE A 78 -12.22 6.74 10.10
CA PHE A 78 -11.78 8.13 10.09
C PHE A 78 -10.91 8.52 11.31
N PRO A 79 -11.37 8.37 12.57
CA PRO A 79 -10.55 8.66 13.73
C PRO A 79 -9.32 7.74 13.78
N ALA A 80 -9.46 6.49 13.34
CA ALA A 80 -8.35 5.54 13.31
C ALA A 80 -7.22 6.02 12.40
N LYS A 81 -7.55 6.35 11.15
CA LYS A 81 -6.62 6.89 10.17
C LYS A 81 -5.97 8.19 10.66
N LYS A 82 -6.73 9.08 11.30
CA LYS A 82 -6.23 10.36 11.81
C LYS A 82 -5.21 10.18 12.92
N ILE A 83 -5.46 9.28 13.87
CA ILE A 83 -4.53 8.96 14.96
C ILE A 83 -3.29 8.26 14.40
N TRP A 84 -3.47 7.31 13.49
CA TRP A 84 -2.37 6.60 12.84
C TRP A 84 -1.43 7.58 12.11
N LEU A 85 -1.96 8.47 11.27
CA LEU A 85 -1.16 9.50 10.58
C LEU A 85 -0.39 10.41 11.56
N PHE A 86 -0.93 10.64 12.76
CA PHE A 86 -0.27 11.42 13.79
C PHE A 86 0.87 10.65 14.47
N TRP A 87 0.68 9.37 14.80
CA TRP A 87 1.71 8.54 15.45
C TRP A 87 2.88 8.18 14.53
N MET A 88 2.58 7.98 13.26
CA MET A 88 3.59 7.62 12.25
C MET A 88 4.55 8.77 11.96
N GLU A 89 4.19 10.00 12.30
CA GLU A 89 4.97 11.17 11.95
C GLU A 89 6.11 11.46 12.92
N GLY A 90 7.30 11.70 12.38
CA GLY A 90 8.46 12.26 13.04
C GLY A 90 8.80 13.64 12.49
N GLN A 91 9.57 14.41 13.26
CA GLN A 91 10.12 15.69 12.85
C GLN A 91 11.64 15.64 12.93
N GLY A 92 12.28 16.20 11.91
CA GLY A 92 13.72 16.36 11.83
C GLY A 92 14.08 17.77 11.41
N ARG A 93 15.37 18.08 11.47
CA ARG A 93 15.92 19.32 10.94
C ARG A 93 17.21 19.04 10.19
N ILE A 94 17.47 19.80 9.15
CA ILE A 94 18.74 19.80 8.45
C ILE A 94 19.39 21.17 8.58
N GLU A 95 20.66 21.17 8.94
CA GLU A 95 21.51 22.34 9.00
C GLU A 95 22.45 22.29 7.80
N ILE A 96 22.30 23.23 6.88
CA ILE A 96 23.03 23.28 5.61
C ILE A 96 24.06 24.39 5.68
N SER A 97 25.31 24.00 5.46
CA SER A 97 26.48 24.84 5.34
C SER A 97 27.04 24.75 3.91
N ARG A 98 28.11 25.50 3.61
CA ARG A 98 28.65 25.56 2.24
C ARG A 98 29.35 24.27 1.80
N GLN A 99 29.85 23.48 2.75
CA GLN A 99 30.71 22.31 2.50
C GLN A 99 30.19 21.04 3.18
N ASP A 100 29.25 21.17 4.10
CA ASP A 100 28.65 20.08 4.84
C ASP A 100 27.18 20.37 5.14
N ALA A 101 26.42 19.32 5.40
CA ALA A 101 25.07 19.42 5.93
C ALA A 101 24.94 18.41 7.07
N VAL A 102 24.14 18.73 8.09
CA VAL A 102 23.89 17.80 9.20
C VAL A 102 22.40 17.63 9.36
N LEU A 103 21.92 16.40 9.20
CA LEU A 103 20.53 16.03 9.43
C LEU A 103 20.38 15.43 10.83
N TYR A 104 19.49 16.04 11.59
CA TYR A 104 19.10 15.62 12.92
C TYR A 104 17.73 14.95 12.83
N TYR A 105 17.65 13.71 13.30
CA TYR A 105 16.41 12.93 13.35
C TYR A 105 16.39 12.05 14.58
N GLY A 106 15.31 12.11 15.36
CA GLY A 106 15.27 11.49 16.68
C GLY A 106 16.48 11.91 17.54
N ASN A 107 17.23 10.93 18.04
CA ASN A 107 18.46 11.15 18.81
C ASN A 107 19.74 10.92 17.99
N ARG A 108 19.63 10.92 16.66
CA ARG A 108 20.74 10.63 15.73
C ARG A 108 21.06 11.85 14.88
N GLN A 109 22.31 11.94 14.45
CA GLN A 109 22.80 12.95 13.52
C GLN A 109 23.53 12.26 12.37
N ILE A 110 23.26 12.67 11.14
CA ILE A 110 23.95 12.22 9.92
C ILE A 110 24.62 13.44 9.31
N ARG A 111 25.92 13.37 9.09
CA ARG A 111 26.66 14.41 8.39
C ARG A 111 26.75 14.02 6.92
N PHE A 112 26.34 14.93 6.04
CA PHE A 112 26.53 14.82 4.61
C PHE A 112 27.84 15.46 4.22
N ASP A 113 28.52 14.80 3.30
CA ASP A 113 29.66 15.30 2.56
C ASP A 113 29.41 15.13 1.05
N GLN A 114 30.42 15.42 0.24
CA GLN A 114 30.36 15.28 -1.23
C GLN A 114 30.30 13.82 -1.73
N TYR A 115 30.49 12.84 -0.85
CA TYR A 115 30.46 11.41 -1.16
C TYR A 115 29.16 10.75 -0.73
N THR A 116 28.29 11.47 0.01
CA THR A 116 26.98 10.95 0.40
C THR A 116 26.15 10.63 -0.84
N LYS A 117 25.75 9.36 -0.96
CA LYS A 117 24.84 8.92 -2.00
C LYS A 117 23.42 8.92 -1.46
N ILE A 118 22.51 9.58 -2.18
CA ILE A 118 21.09 9.51 -1.89
C ILE A 118 20.41 8.80 -3.04
N SER A 119 19.73 7.70 -2.73
CA SER A 119 18.79 7.10 -3.65
C SER A 119 17.37 7.24 -3.14
N TYR A 120 16.40 7.22 -4.06
CA TYR A 120 15.01 7.34 -3.69
C TYR A 120 14.11 6.52 -4.60
N GLN A 121 12.98 6.09 -4.06
CA GLN A 121 11.98 5.28 -4.77
C GLN A 121 10.56 5.64 -4.37
N LYS A 122 9.60 5.37 -5.25
CA LYS A 122 8.18 5.43 -4.91
C LYS A 122 7.85 4.33 -3.90
N VAL A 123 7.05 4.66 -2.90
CA VAL A 123 6.48 3.70 -1.95
C VAL A 123 5.07 3.39 -2.40
N ASP A 124 4.86 2.15 -2.81
CA ASP A 124 3.53 1.62 -3.02
C ASP A 124 3.02 1.05 -1.70
N PHE A 125 1.96 1.66 -1.18
CA PHE A 125 1.25 1.10 -0.03
C PHE A 125 0.38 -0.03 -0.58
N ASN A 126 0.84 -1.29 -0.44
CA ASN A 126 0.20 -2.56 -0.82
C ASN A 126 -1.19 -2.82 -0.16
N ILE A 127 -1.98 -1.80 0.10
CA ILE A 127 -3.40 -1.98 0.39
C ILE A 127 -4.05 -2.26 -0.97
N ARG A 128 -4.41 -3.53 -1.22
CA ARG A 128 -5.21 -4.04 -2.37
C ARG A 128 -6.60 -3.37 -2.55
N ALA A 129 -6.78 -2.15 -2.04
CA ALA A 129 -7.89 -1.24 -2.28
C ALA A 129 -7.43 0.10 -2.87
N SER A 130 -6.19 0.21 -3.37
CA SER A 130 -5.76 1.32 -4.21
C SER A 130 -6.23 1.10 -5.66
N ALA A 131 -7.52 0.83 -5.84
CA ALA A 131 -8.16 1.29 -7.05
C ALA A 131 -8.13 2.83 -7.02
N ASN A 132 -7.41 3.44 -7.96
CA ASN A 132 -7.48 4.84 -8.36
C ASN A 132 -7.04 5.90 -7.31
N GLY A 133 -5.75 6.28 -7.31
CA GLY A 133 -5.29 7.61 -6.86
C GLY A 133 -5.81 8.14 -5.52
N THR A 134 -6.07 7.28 -4.53
CA THR A 134 -6.64 7.70 -3.23
C THR A 134 -5.55 8.14 -2.23
N HIS A 135 -4.31 7.73 -2.46
CA HIS A 135 -3.14 8.04 -1.64
C HIS A 135 -2.21 9.04 -2.34
N PRO A 136 -1.54 9.93 -1.59
CA PRO A 136 -0.47 10.75 -2.15
C PRO A 136 0.67 9.87 -2.64
N ILE A 137 1.36 10.27 -3.71
CA ILE A 137 2.66 9.69 -4.07
C ILE A 137 3.64 9.99 -2.94
N VAL A 138 4.27 8.94 -2.41
CA VAL A 138 5.25 9.02 -1.32
C VAL A 138 6.56 8.45 -1.81
N TYR A 139 7.66 9.12 -1.51
CA TYR A 139 8.99 8.59 -1.73
C TYR A 139 9.66 8.11 -0.44
N ARG A 140 10.51 7.10 -0.59
CA ARG A 140 11.47 6.68 0.41
C ARG A 140 12.86 7.00 -0.11
N TYR A 141 13.69 7.56 0.76
CA TYR A 141 15.07 7.90 0.52
C TYR A 141 15.97 6.91 1.27
N ARG A 142 17.02 6.44 0.63
CA ARG A 142 18.16 5.75 1.23
C ARG A 142 19.35 6.68 1.14
N ILE A 143 20.01 6.89 2.26
CA ILE A 143 21.17 7.77 2.40
C ILE A 143 22.33 6.88 2.82
N GLU A 144 23.33 6.75 1.97
CA GLU A 144 24.55 5.99 2.25
C GLU A 144 25.66 6.93 2.67
N GLN A 145 26.14 6.77 3.91
CA GLN A 145 27.22 7.57 4.47
C GLN A 145 28.11 6.69 5.35
N ASP A 146 29.42 6.76 5.17
CA ASP A 146 30.41 6.02 5.97
C ASP A 146 30.17 4.50 6.05
N GLY A 147 29.60 3.92 4.98
CA GLY A 147 29.23 2.49 4.93
C GLY A 147 27.90 2.14 5.61
N GLU A 148 27.22 3.11 6.22
CA GLU A 148 25.91 2.95 6.84
C GLU A 148 24.79 3.42 5.91
N SER A 149 23.68 2.69 5.88
CA SER A 149 22.47 3.05 5.10
C SER A 149 21.36 3.54 6.03
N TYR A 150 20.85 4.73 5.78
CA TYR A 150 19.76 5.35 6.51
C TYR A 150 18.52 5.51 5.63
N PHE A 151 17.34 5.14 6.15
CA PHE A 151 16.11 5.19 5.39
C PHE A 151 15.14 6.24 5.94
N PHE A 152 14.60 7.06 5.05
CA PHE A 152 13.63 8.10 5.39
C PHE A 152 12.44 8.03 4.44
N THR A 153 11.23 7.94 4.96
CA THR A 153 10.00 8.00 4.15
C THR A 153 9.35 9.37 4.32
N GLU A 154 8.84 9.96 3.23
CA GLU A 154 8.12 11.23 3.31
C GLU A 154 6.90 11.15 4.26
N SER A 155 6.54 12.26 4.89
CA SER A 155 5.37 12.29 5.77
C SER A 155 4.08 12.17 4.95
N LEU A 156 3.40 11.04 5.12
CA LEU A 156 2.05 10.82 4.57
C LEU A 156 1.08 11.92 5.02
N ARG A 157 1.18 12.32 6.29
CA ARG A 157 0.31 13.35 6.86
C ARG A 157 0.54 14.71 6.23
N GLU A 158 1.81 15.08 6.02
CA GLU A 158 2.16 16.32 5.34
C GLU A 158 1.63 16.34 3.91
N LEU A 159 1.82 15.23 3.18
CA LEU A 159 1.34 15.12 1.81
C LEU A 159 -0.19 15.21 1.75
N TYR A 160 -0.93 14.52 2.62
CA TYR A 160 -2.39 14.66 2.73
C TYR A 160 -2.87 16.08 3.05
N GLN A 161 -2.05 16.90 3.72
CA GLN A 161 -2.36 18.31 3.99
C GLN A 161 -2.09 19.21 2.78
N LYS A 162 -1.11 18.85 1.94
CA LYS A 162 -0.68 19.64 0.79
C LYS A 162 -1.52 19.41 -0.47
N ILE A 163 -2.09 18.21 -0.63
CA ILE A 163 -2.88 17.88 -1.83
C ILE A 163 -4.32 17.50 -1.52
N SER A 164 -5.24 18.00 -2.34
CA SER A 164 -6.65 17.65 -2.29
C SER A 164 -6.89 16.25 -2.85
N PHE A 165 -8.09 15.72 -2.64
CA PHE A 165 -8.48 14.42 -3.21
C PHE A 165 -8.41 14.39 -4.73
N SER A 166 -8.88 15.45 -5.41
CA SER A 166 -8.83 15.55 -6.87
C SER A 166 -7.40 15.54 -7.42
N VAL A 167 -6.46 16.17 -6.71
CA VAL A 167 -5.03 16.19 -7.08
C VAL A 167 -4.39 14.81 -6.88
N ARG A 168 -4.85 14.03 -5.89
CA ARG A 168 -4.39 12.64 -5.69
C ARG A 168 -4.84 11.71 -6.81
N ILE A 169 -6.08 11.86 -7.29
CA ILE A 169 -6.61 11.06 -8.40
C ILE A 169 -5.82 11.31 -9.68
N GLN A 170 -5.33 12.53 -9.87
CA GLN A 170 -4.49 12.91 -11.00
C GLN A 170 -3.02 12.49 -10.83
N GLU A 171 -2.68 11.79 -9.75
CA GLU A 171 -1.33 11.35 -9.41
C GLU A 171 -0.29 12.49 -9.41
N ILE A 172 -0.72 13.71 -9.13
CA ILE A 172 0.18 14.86 -9.10
C ILE A 172 0.97 14.82 -7.79
N ARG A 173 2.30 14.76 -7.92
CA ARG A 173 3.23 14.79 -6.81
C ARG A 173 3.23 16.15 -6.13
N ALA A 174 3.09 16.16 -4.81
CA ALA A 174 3.47 17.32 -4.00
C ALA A 174 4.87 17.16 -3.43
N GLU A 175 5.57 18.28 -3.32
CA GLU A 175 6.86 18.33 -2.67
C GLU A 175 6.68 18.24 -1.15
N SER A 176 7.25 17.21 -0.53
CA SER A 176 7.35 17.12 0.92
C SER A 176 8.42 18.08 1.46
N SER A 177 8.34 18.42 2.75
CA SER A 177 9.38 19.18 3.44
C SER A 177 10.72 18.43 3.47
N LEU A 178 10.69 17.09 3.48
CA LEU A 178 11.89 16.26 3.39
C LEU A 178 12.55 16.38 2.00
N TYR A 179 11.77 16.29 0.92
CA TYR A 179 12.28 16.49 -0.44
C TYR A 179 12.91 17.87 -0.60
N GLN A 180 12.22 18.92 -0.14
CA GLN A 180 12.73 20.30 -0.20
C GLN A 180 14.00 20.48 0.65
N ALA A 181 14.08 19.83 1.80
CA ALA A 181 15.26 19.86 2.67
C ALA A 181 16.47 19.18 2.01
N LEU A 182 16.27 18.02 1.39
CA LEU A 182 17.33 17.31 0.69
C LEU A 182 17.77 18.06 -0.57
N MET A 183 16.84 18.56 -1.41
CA MET A 183 17.15 19.33 -2.62
C MET A 183 17.88 20.64 -2.35
N ALA A 184 17.79 21.17 -1.12
CA ALA A 184 18.51 22.37 -0.73
C ALA A 184 20.01 22.14 -0.45
N ILE A 185 20.46 20.88 -0.40
CA ILE A 185 21.87 20.54 -0.18
C ILE A 185 22.60 20.62 -1.54
N PRO A 186 23.59 21.52 -1.71
CA PRO A 186 24.09 21.86 -3.04
C PRO A 186 25.11 20.87 -3.63
N PHE A 187 25.63 19.92 -2.83
CA PHE A 187 26.75 19.05 -3.21
C PHE A 187 26.40 17.56 -3.23
N ILE A 188 25.11 17.22 -3.07
CA ILE A 188 24.64 15.83 -3.14
C ILE A 188 24.05 15.53 -4.51
N THR A 189 24.10 14.25 -4.89
CA THR A 189 23.41 13.73 -6.06
C THR A 189 22.31 12.78 -5.60
N MET A 190 21.11 12.94 -6.17
CA MET A 190 19.99 12.02 -5.93
C MET A 190 19.76 11.15 -7.15
N ASN A 191 19.73 9.84 -6.95
CA ASN A 191 19.44 8.87 -8.00
C ASN A 191 18.07 8.22 -7.75
N TYR A 192 17.23 8.16 -8.79
CA TYR A 192 16.00 7.37 -8.72
C TYR A 192 16.36 5.89 -8.87
N GLU A 193 15.96 5.08 -7.91
CA GLU A 193 16.12 3.63 -7.99
C GLU A 193 14.82 3.00 -8.49
N THR A 194 14.93 2.18 -9.54
CA THR A 194 13.84 1.36 -10.08
C THR A 194 13.67 0.05 -9.29
N THR A 195 14.60 -0.26 -8.38
CA THR A 195 14.60 -1.46 -7.53
C THR A 195 14.22 -1.09 -6.08
N PRO A 196 13.40 -1.89 -5.37
CA PRO A 196 13.00 -1.64 -3.99
C PRO A 196 14.16 -1.41 -2.98
N LEU A 197 14.30 -0.21 -2.39
CA LEU A 197 15.24 0.22 -1.33
C LEU A 197 15.14 -0.61 -0.04
N VAL A 198 13.98 -1.21 0.19
CA VAL A 198 13.86 -2.36 1.08
C VAL A 198 13.53 -3.50 0.14
N GLN A 199 14.43 -4.48 0.07
CA GLN A 199 14.02 -5.78 -0.44
C GLN A 199 12.73 -6.13 0.30
N PRO A 200 11.61 -6.33 -0.41
CA PRO A 200 10.42 -6.87 0.21
C PRO A 200 10.90 -8.05 1.05
N SER A 201 10.51 -8.13 2.33
CA SER A 201 10.69 -9.39 3.05
C SER A 201 9.98 -10.41 2.18
N GLU A 202 10.73 -11.24 1.44
CA GLU A 202 10.29 -12.06 0.30
C GLU A 202 8.81 -12.42 0.43
N GLU A 203 7.93 -11.52 -0.01
CA GLU A 203 6.49 -11.77 0.03
C GLU A 203 6.29 -12.56 -1.24
N LEU A 204 6.53 -13.86 -1.12
CA LEU A 204 6.29 -14.81 -2.18
C LEU A 204 4.83 -14.65 -2.59
N LEU A 205 4.63 -14.18 -3.81
CA LEU A 205 3.34 -14.23 -4.47
C LEU A 205 3.11 -15.70 -4.84
N TRP A 206 2.02 -16.28 -4.36
CA TRP A 206 1.64 -17.64 -4.74
C TRP A 206 0.59 -17.58 -5.83
N ILE A 207 0.83 -18.27 -6.96
CA ILE A 207 -0.17 -18.51 -8.01
C ILE A 207 -0.35 -20.03 -8.11
N GLY A 208 -1.53 -20.49 -7.67
CA GLY A 208 -1.71 -21.90 -7.32
C GLY A 208 -0.67 -22.34 -6.30
N GLU A 209 0.09 -23.38 -6.63
CA GLU A 209 1.19 -23.91 -5.82
C GLU A 209 2.58 -23.31 -6.16
N VAL A 210 2.65 -22.38 -7.12
CA VAL A 210 3.92 -21.80 -7.59
C VAL A 210 4.23 -20.53 -6.80
N ALA A 211 5.42 -20.50 -6.18
CA ALA A 211 5.94 -19.33 -5.48
C ALA A 211 6.70 -18.41 -6.44
N ILE A 212 6.40 -17.12 -6.39
CA ILE A 212 6.95 -16.08 -7.24
C ILE A 212 7.59 -15.01 -6.36
N THR A 213 8.88 -14.75 -6.59
CA THR A 213 9.57 -13.59 -6.07
C THR A 213 9.48 -12.49 -7.11
N THR A 214 8.69 -11.45 -6.85
CA THR A 214 8.50 -10.33 -7.79
C THR A 214 9.83 -9.61 -8.06
N GLY A 215 10.07 -9.29 -9.33
CA GLY A 215 11.32 -8.71 -9.82
C GLY A 215 12.45 -9.73 -10.07
N GLU A 216 12.28 -11.00 -9.69
CA GLU A 216 13.31 -12.03 -9.84
C GLU A 216 12.82 -13.25 -10.64
N THR A 217 11.65 -13.78 -10.29
CA THR A 217 11.09 -14.98 -10.92
C THR A 217 10.63 -14.69 -12.34
N LYS A 218 10.98 -15.60 -13.27
CA LYS A 218 10.57 -15.54 -14.67
C LYS A 218 9.42 -16.52 -14.94
N PRO A 219 8.68 -16.34 -16.05
CA PRO A 219 7.53 -17.17 -16.38
C PRO A 219 7.82 -18.65 -16.63
N ASP A 220 9.08 -19.00 -16.90
CA ASP A 220 9.54 -20.39 -17.08
C ASP A 220 9.33 -21.26 -15.83
N ILE A 221 9.16 -20.64 -14.65
CA ILE A 221 8.78 -21.35 -13.43
C ILE A 221 7.48 -22.15 -13.58
N PHE A 222 6.57 -21.74 -14.46
CA PHE A 222 5.32 -22.44 -14.72
C PHE A 222 5.48 -23.64 -15.66
N ASP A 223 6.57 -23.74 -16.43
CA ASP A 223 6.77 -24.82 -17.40
C ASP A 223 6.86 -26.21 -16.74
N GLY A 224 7.31 -26.26 -15.48
CA GLY A 224 7.35 -27.48 -14.65
C GLY A 224 6.13 -27.70 -13.75
N SER A 225 5.11 -26.84 -13.84
CA SER A 225 3.93 -26.86 -12.97
C SER A 225 2.67 -27.34 -13.69
N PRO A 226 1.56 -27.64 -12.97
CA PRO A 226 0.25 -27.87 -13.57
C PRO A 226 -0.31 -26.67 -14.35
N TYR A 227 0.36 -25.52 -14.33
CA TYR A 227 -0.11 -24.27 -14.91
C TYR A 227 0.74 -23.84 -16.11
N TYR A 228 0.21 -22.92 -16.90
CA TYR A 228 0.93 -22.25 -17.97
C TYR A 228 0.50 -20.79 -18.09
N VAL A 229 1.39 -19.95 -18.59
CA VAL A 229 1.10 -18.54 -18.89
C VAL A 229 0.49 -18.45 -20.29
N ASP A 230 -0.68 -17.82 -20.38
CA ASP A 230 -1.41 -17.59 -21.62
C ASP A 230 -0.95 -16.28 -22.28
N TYR A 231 -0.07 -16.39 -23.26
CA TYR A 231 0.48 -15.26 -24.01
C TYR A 231 -0.37 -14.85 -25.21
N GLN A 232 -1.53 -15.46 -25.46
CA GLN A 232 -2.31 -15.20 -26.67
C GLN A 232 -2.91 -13.79 -26.70
N ASN A 233 -3.28 -13.25 -25.54
CA ASN A 233 -3.89 -11.93 -25.39
C ASN A 233 -3.28 -11.17 -24.21
N PRO A 234 -2.05 -10.63 -24.33
CA PRO A 234 -1.48 -9.78 -23.29
C PRO A 234 -2.32 -8.51 -23.13
N GLU A 235 -2.87 -8.30 -21.94
CA GLU A 235 -3.74 -7.16 -21.64
C GLU A 235 -2.89 -6.01 -21.09
N ARG A 236 -3.03 -4.83 -21.69
CA ARG A 236 -2.43 -3.61 -21.14
C ARG A 236 -3.39 -2.96 -20.16
N VAL A 237 -2.89 -2.69 -18.97
CA VAL A 237 -3.68 -2.00 -17.93
C VAL A 237 -3.75 -0.52 -18.26
N GLU A 238 -4.95 0.01 -18.51
CA GLU A 238 -5.13 1.42 -18.86
C GLU A 238 -4.62 2.35 -17.74
N GLY A 239 -3.76 3.30 -18.09
CA GLY A 239 -3.19 4.26 -17.15
C GLY A 239 -2.03 3.75 -16.30
N VAL A 240 -1.60 2.49 -16.47
CA VAL A 240 -0.47 1.90 -15.76
C VAL A 240 0.51 1.33 -16.80
N PRO A 241 1.84 1.53 -16.66
CA PRO A 241 2.82 0.94 -17.56
C PRO A 241 3.03 -0.55 -17.23
N LEU A 242 1.96 -1.34 -17.39
CA LEU A 242 1.91 -2.76 -17.05
C LEU A 242 1.19 -3.53 -18.16
N THR A 243 1.80 -4.63 -18.58
CA THR A 243 1.19 -5.64 -19.44
C THR A 243 1.01 -6.92 -18.64
N CYS A 244 -0.15 -7.55 -18.72
CA CYS A 244 -0.50 -8.74 -17.95
C CYS A 244 -0.88 -9.92 -18.84
N CYS A 245 -0.65 -11.13 -18.33
CA CYS A 245 -1.13 -12.38 -18.93
C CYS A 245 -1.77 -13.26 -17.85
N TYR A 246 -2.79 -14.01 -18.25
CA TYR A 246 -3.39 -15.02 -17.39
C TYR A 246 -2.48 -16.22 -17.20
N VAL A 247 -2.60 -16.84 -16.04
CA VAL A 247 -2.03 -18.15 -15.72
C VAL A 247 -3.18 -19.13 -15.61
N ARG A 248 -3.15 -20.18 -16.43
CA ARG A 248 -4.24 -21.16 -16.58
C ARG A 248 -3.80 -22.55 -16.17
N GLU A 249 -4.76 -23.37 -15.76
CA GLU A 249 -4.53 -24.78 -15.50
C GLU A 249 -4.39 -25.58 -16.80
N ARG A 250 -3.35 -26.42 -16.92
CA ARG A 250 -3.15 -27.26 -18.12
C ARG A 250 -4.24 -28.32 -18.28
N SER A 251 -4.78 -28.81 -17.17
CA SER A 251 -5.86 -29.81 -17.14
C SER A 251 -7.22 -29.20 -17.52
N ASN A 252 -7.40 -27.90 -17.27
CA ASN A 252 -8.61 -27.14 -17.53
C ASN A 252 -8.26 -25.71 -18.00
N PRO A 253 -8.10 -25.49 -19.32
CA PRO A 253 -7.73 -24.19 -19.86
C PRO A 253 -8.71 -23.05 -19.56
N GLU A 254 -9.97 -23.34 -19.22
CA GLU A 254 -10.95 -22.33 -18.82
C GLU A 254 -10.68 -21.81 -17.40
N HIS A 255 -9.96 -22.57 -16.57
CA HIS A 255 -9.64 -22.20 -15.20
C HIS A 255 -8.38 -21.33 -15.14
N VAL A 256 -8.57 -20.09 -14.70
CA VAL A 256 -7.54 -19.08 -14.46
C VAL A 256 -7.19 -19.09 -12.97
N VAL A 257 -5.94 -19.43 -12.68
CA VAL A 257 -5.40 -19.56 -11.31
C VAL A 257 -4.61 -18.33 -10.87
N GLY A 258 -4.38 -17.40 -11.80
CA GLY A 258 -3.74 -16.14 -11.51
C GLY A 258 -3.52 -15.28 -12.74
N GLU A 259 -2.96 -14.11 -12.51
CA GLU A 259 -2.54 -13.16 -13.53
C GLU A 259 -1.16 -12.64 -13.12
N ILE A 260 -0.25 -12.53 -14.08
CA ILE A 260 1.12 -12.03 -13.87
C ILE A 260 1.40 -10.86 -14.79
N GLY A 261 2.16 -9.89 -14.28
CA GLY A 261 2.42 -8.62 -14.95
C GLY A 261 3.90 -8.32 -15.15
N TRP A 262 4.20 -7.63 -16.25
CA TRP A 262 5.53 -7.10 -16.60
C TRP A 262 5.47 -5.59 -16.77
N ALA A 263 6.57 -4.91 -16.40
CA ALA A 263 6.72 -3.48 -16.64
C ALA A 263 6.70 -3.21 -18.15
N ASP A 264 5.88 -2.26 -18.56
CA ASP A 264 5.91 -1.68 -19.90
C ASP A 264 6.71 -0.36 -19.86
N ASP A 265 7.21 0.10 -21.00
CA ASP A 265 7.83 1.43 -21.13
C ASP A 265 6.76 2.42 -21.62
N PRO A 266 6.32 3.38 -20.79
CA PRO A 266 5.29 4.34 -21.18
C PRO A 266 5.77 5.34 -22.25
N GLU A 267 7.09 5.51 -22.42
CA GLU A 267 7.69 6.41 -23.42
C GLU A 267 8.04 5.68 -24.73
N HIS A 268 8.30 4.37 -24.66
CA HIS A 268 8.61 3.53 -25.81
C HIS A 268 7.67 2.32 -25.86
N ILE A 269 6.48 2.54 -26.40
CA ILE A 269 5.49 1.47 -26.62
C ILE A 269 6.10 0.41 -27.53
N ARG A 270 6.63 -0.66 -26.91
CA ARG A 270 7.14 -1.84 -27.60
C ARG A 270 6.02 -2.88 -27.67
N GLU A 271 5.99 -3.69 -28.72
CA GLU A 271 5.12 -4.87 -28.72
C GLU A 271 5.67 -5.89 -27.71
N MET A 272 4.83 -6.25 -26.74
CA MET A 272 5.14 -7.24 -25.71
C MET A 272 4.91 -8.64 -26.28
N THR A 273 5.88 -9.14 -27.04
CA THR A 273 5.81 -10.47 -27.66
C THR A 273 6.05 -11.58 -26.63
N GLU A 274 5.52 -12.78 -26.87
CA GLU A 274 5.79 -13.96 -26.02
C GLU A 274 7.29 -14.18 -25.78
N GLU A 275 8.11 -14.07 -26.83
CA GLU A 275 9.57 -14.24 -26.74
C GLU A 275 10.19 -13.23 -25.77
N LEU A 276 9.68 -12.00 -25.73
CA LEU A 276 10.14 -11.00 -24.77
C LEU A 276 9.65 -11.31 -23.36
N LEU A 277 8.35 -11.57 -23.20
CA LEU A 277 7.71 -11.80 -21.90
C LEU A 277 8.31 -12.99 -21.15
N ARG A 278 8.63 -14.08 -21.84
CA ARG A 278 9.28 -15.27 -21.26
C ARG A 278 10.63 -14.98 -20.58
N HIS A 279 11.33 -13.93 -20.99
CA HIS A 279 12.67 -13.61 -20.49
C HIS A 279 12.67 -12.50 -19.44
N LEU A 280 11.57 -11.77 -19.29
CA LEU A 280 11.41 -10.67 -18.35
C LEU A 280 10.98 -11.20 -16.97
N PRO A 281 11.49 -10.61 -15.87
CA PRO A 281 11.01 -10.94 -14.54
C PRO A 281 9.56 -10.48 -14.35
N ILE A 282 8.78 -11.29 -13.65
CA ILE A 282 7.42 -10.96 -13.23
C ILE A 282 7.51 -9.87 -12.17
N ILE A 283 6.89 -8.72 -12.39
CA ILE A 283 6.97 -7.58 -11.45
C ILE A 283 5.72 -7.42 -10.60
N ASP A 284 4.62 -8.02 -11.02
CA ASP A 284 3.35 -7.99 -10.31
C ASP A 284 2.57 -9.29 -10.58
N GLY A 285 1.59 -9.57 -9.73
CA GLY A 285 0.64 -10.62 -10.01
C GLY A 285 -0.36 -10.86 -8.88
N VAL A 286 -1.42 -11.57 -9.24
CA VAL A 286 -2.54 -11.86 -8.35
C VAL A 286 -2.95 -13.32 -8.53
N ALA A 287 -3.17 -14.00 -7.40
CA ALA A 287 -3.83 -15.30 -7.41
C ALA A 287 -5.32 -15.10 -7.71
N LEU A 288 -5.82 -15.88 -8.65
CA LEU A 288 -7.21 -15.93 -9.07
C LEU A 288 -7.74 -17.35 -8.89
N ASP A 289 -9.05 -17.49 -8.94
CA ASP A 289 -9.77 -18.76 -8.91
C ASP A 289 -11.05 -18.57 -9.75
N GLU A 290 -10.84 -18.32 -11.04
CA GLU A 290 -11.91 -17.91 -11.97
C GLU A 290 -12.02 -18.88 -13.14
N VAL A 291 -13.26 -19.11 -13.59
CA VAL A 291 -13.52 -19.86 -14.82
C VAL A 291 -13.89 -18.85 -15.90
N ILE A 292 -13.02 -18.68 -16.88
CA ILE A 292 -13.19 -17.78 -18.02
C ILE A 292 -13.34 -18.64 -19.27
N GLU A 293 -14.56 -18.65 -19.83
CA GLU A 293 -14.83 -19.31 -21.11
C GLU A 293 -13.95 -18.72 -22.22
N ILE A 294 -13.28 -19.58 -22.98
CA ILE A 294 -12.53 -19.16 -24.16
C ILE A 294 -13.56 -18.89 -25.26
N GLY A 295 -13.92 -17.62 -25.45
CA GLY A 295 -14.80 -17.22 -26.54
C GLY A 295 -14.19 -17.58 -27.91
N PRO A 296 -15.00 -17.86 -28.94
CA PRO A 296 -14.48 -18.07 -30.28
C PRO A 296 -13.85 -16.77 -30.82
N ASP A 297 -12.56 -16.86 -31.18
CA ASP A 297 -11.80 -15.79 -31.81
C ASP A 297 -12.55 -15.18 -33.02
N TYR A 298 -12.57 -13.84 -33.10
CA TYR A 298 -12.96 -13.08 -34.31
C TYR A 298 -11.75 -12.38 -34.90
#